data_AF-A0A1C5E6R2-F1
#
_entry.id   AF-A0A1C5E6R2-F1
#
_cell.length_a   1.000
_cell.length_b   1.000
_cell.length_c   1.000
_cell.angle_alpha   90.00
_cell.angle_beta   90.00
_cell.angle_gamma   90.00
#
_symmetry.space_group_name_H-M   'P 1'
#
loop_
_entity.id
_entity.type
_entity.pdbx_description
1 polymer ?
#
loop_
_entity_poly.entity_id
_entity_poly.type
_entity_poly.pdbx_seq_one_letter_code
_entity_poly.pdbx_strand_id
1 'polypeptide(L)'
;LVTGAEAPAARLRAAEKAGVEVVIAGEGPGVDAAGAVHALAERGLVRLLTEGGPRLLGQFVAAGVLDEVCLTVSPTLTAGYAQRIAGGPGPAVPERFALVSLLEQDGFLFTRYRRV
;
A
#
# COMPACT_ATOMS: atom_id res chain seq x y z
N LEU A 1 -0.16 3.00 14.91
CA LEU A 1 1.12 2.87 14.16
C LEU A 1 1.32 1.41 13.80
N VAL A 2 1.56 1.08 12.54
CA VAL A 2 1.89 -0.30 12.12
C VAL A 2 3.34 -0.34 11.69
N THR A 3 4.12 -1.29 12.21
CA THR A 3 5.57 -1.37 11.96
C THR A 3 6.10 -2.79 12.17
N GLY A 4 7.39 -3.03 11.93
CA GLY A 4 8.03 -4.33 12.14
C GLY A 4 8.68 -4.48 13.51
N ALA A 5 8.99 -5.71 13.92
CA ALA A 5 9.51 -6.05 15.24
C ALA A 5 10.88 -5.43 15.55
N GLU A 6 11.72 -5.21 14.54
CA GLU A 6 13.04 -4.57 14.68
C GLU A 6 12.98 -3.03 14.61
N ALA A 7 11.79 -2.43 14.64
CA ALA A 7 11.67 -0.98 14.68
C ALA A 7 12.35 -0.39 15.94
N PRO A 8 13.01 0.78 15.85
CA PRO A 8 13.81 1.31 16.96
C PRO A 8 12.99 1.49 18.24
N ALA A 9 13.33 0.74 19.29
CA ALA A 9 12.56 0.69 20.54
C ALA A 9 12.32 2.06 21.19
N ALA A 10 13.29 2.99 21.05
CA ALA A 10 13.12 4.37 21.53
C ALA A 10 11.98 5.12 20.82
N ARG A 11 11.78 4.88 19.52
CA ARG A 11 10.69 5.48 18.74
C ARG A 11 9.34 4.85 19.08
N LEU A 12 9.30 3.54 19.29
CA LEU A 12 8.08 2.84 19.72
C LEU A 12 7.60 3.35 21.07
N ARG A 13 8.49 3.42 22.07
CA ARG A 13 8.18 3.98 23.39
C ARG A 13 7.72 5.43 23.33
N ALA A 14 8.31 6.24 22.44
CA ALA A 14 7.87 7.62 22.25
C ALA A 14 6.46 7.70 21.66
N ALA A 15 6.12 6.83 20.70
CA ALA A 15 4.77 6.73 20.14
C ALA A 15 3.75 6.29 21.20
N GLU A 16 4.05 5.25 21.97
CA GLU A 16 3.19 4.76 23.06
C GLU A 16 2.98 5.84 24.13
N LYS A 17 4.03 6.56 24.53
CA LYS A 17 3.92 7.69 25.46
C LYS A 17 3.03 8.81 24.92
N ALA A 18 2.94 8.97 23.60
CA ALA A 18 2.04 9.90 22.94
C ALA A 18 0.61 9.35 22.78
N GLY A 19 0.30 8.17 23.32
CA GLY A 19 -1.02 7.53 23.24
C GLY A 19 -1.27 6.76 21.95
N VAL A 20 -0.23 6.49 21.15
CA VAL A 20 -0.36 5.74 19.90
C VAL A 20 -0.35 4.24 20.18
N GLU A 21 -1.38 3.53 19.73
CA GLU A 21 -1.34 2.06 19.67
C GLU A 21 -0.30 1.63 18.63
N VAL A 22 0.64 0.78 19.05
CA VAL A 22 1.66 0.20 18.18
C VAL A 22 1.27 -1.24 17.85
N VAL A 23 1.18 -1.54 16.56
CA VAL A 23 0.91 -2.87 16.03
C VAL A 23 2.17 -3.36 15.32
N ILE A 24 2.68 -4.49 15.77
CA ILE A 24 3.81 -5.18 15.13
C ILE A 24 3.25 -6.11 14.06
N ALA A 25 3.71 -5.91 12.83
CA ALA A 25 3.29 -6.62 11.64
C ALA A 25 4.54 -6.88 10.77
N GLY A 26 5.22 -7.98 11.05
CA GLY A 26 6.46 -8.39 10.39
C GLY A 26 7.65 -8.44 11.35
N GLU A 27 8.61 -9.30 11.04
CA GLU A 27 9.79 -9.55 11.89
C GLU A 27 10.93 -8.54 11.67
N GLY A 28 10.95 -7.86 10.51
CA GLY A 28 12.03 -6.96 10.14
C GLY A 28 11.92 -5.53 10.71
N PRO A 29 12.73 -4.58 10.21
CA PRO A 29 12.72 -3.20 10.69
C PRO A 29 11.55 -2.36 10.13
N GLY A 30 10.75 -2.95 9.23
CA GLY A 30 9.62 -2.31 8.57
C GLY A 30 8.42 -3.25 8.50
N VAL A 31 7.29 -2.69 8.07
CA VAL A 31 6.03 -3.43 7.97
C VAL A 31 6.10 -4.53 6.90
N ASP A 32 5.57 -5.71 7.22
CA ASP A 32 5.17 -6.74 6.27
C ASP A 32 3.72 -6.49 5.82
N ALA A 33 3.48 -6.47 4.50
CA ALA A 33 2.19 -6.09 3.95
C ALA A 33 1.09 -7.09 4.31
N ALA A 34 1.34 -8.40 4.18
CA ALA A 34 0.37 -9.43 4.54
C ALA A 34 0.09 -9.44 6.05
N GLY A 35 1.14 -9.37 6.86
CA GLY A 35 1.04 -9.26 8.32
C GLY A 35 0.25 -8.03 8.76
N ALA A 36 0.41 -6.89 8.08
CA ALA A 36 -0.34 -5.68 8.39
C ALA A 36 -1.84 -5.85 8.11
N VAL A 37 -2.18 -6.41 6.95
CA VAL A 37 -3.59 -6.71 6.59
C VAL A 37 -4.20 -7.63 7.64
N HIS A 38 -3.48 -8.69 8.02
CA HIS A 38 -3.96 -9.66 9.02
C HIS A 38 -4.16 -9.01 10.39
N ALA A 39 -3.15 -8.34 10.94
CA ALA A 39 -3.20 -7.74 12.27
C ALA A 39 -4.26 -6.64 12.40
N LEU A 40 -4.53 -5.90 11.31
CA LEU A 40 -5.61 -4.91 11.25
C LEU A 40 -6.99 -5.58 11.13
N ALA A 41 -7.10 -6.66 10.36
CA ALA A 41 -8.34 -7.42 10.26
C ALA A 41 -8.76 -8.04 11.60
N GLU A 42 -7.81 -8.57 12.39
CA GLU A 42 -8.06 -9.06 13.76
C GLU A 42 -8.63 -7.98 14.69
N ARG A 43 -8.40 -6.69 14.38
CA ARG A 43 -8.95 -5.53 15.10
C ARG A 43 -10.27 -5.03 14.50
N GLY A 44 -10.86 -5.77 13.56
CA GLY A 44 -12.08 -5.37 12.84
C GLY A 44 -11.85 -4.34 11.72
N LEU A 45 -10.60 -3.97 11.44
CA LEU A 45 -10.24 -3.02 10.39
C LEU A 45 -10.05 -3.77 9.07
N VAL A 46 -11.15 -4.08 8.39
CA VAL A 46 -11.17 -4.96 7.22
C VAL A 46 -11.23 -4.24 5.86
N ARG A 47 -11.30 -2.90 5.86
CA ARG A 47 -11.25 -2.07 4.65
C ARG A 47 -10.09 -1.09 4.77
N LEU A 48 -9.02 -1.37 4.05
CA LEU A 48 -7.76 -0.65 4.17
C LEU A 48 -7.51 0.18 2.90
N LEU A 49 -7.26 1.47 3.07
CA LEU A 49 -6.81 2.37 2.01
C LEU A 49 -5.31 2.60 2.17
N THR A 50 -4.53 2.30 1.14
CA THR A 50 -3.11 2.64 1.07
C THR A 50 -2.89 3.72 0.02
N GLU A 51 -2.40 4.88 0.43
CA GLU A 51 -2.13 6.02 -0.47
C GLU A 51 -0.70 6.01 -1.03
N GLY A 52 0.16 5.10 -0.57
CA GLY A 52 1.54 4.95 -1.05
C GLY A 52 2.55 4.80 0.09
N GLY A 53 3.86 4.93 -0.15
CA GLY A 53 4.52 5.19 -1.44
C GLY A 53 4.73 3.94 -2.32
N PRO A 54 5.40 4.08 -3.48
CA PRO A 54 5.54 3.00 -4.45
C PRO A 54 6.12 1.70 -3.89
N ARG A 55 7.05 1.80 -2.94
CA ARG A 55 7.64 0.62 -2.27
C ARG A 55 6.59 -0.16 -1.49
N LEU A 56 5.75 0.53 -0.72
CA LEU A 56 4.71 -0.11 0.07
C LEU A 56 3.66 -0.74 -0.84
N LEU A 57 3.20 -0.02 -1.88
CA LEU A 57 2.29 -0.59 -2.87
C LEU A 57 2.88 -1.84 -3.55
N GLY A 58 4.17 -1.82 -3.88
CA GLY A 58 4.87 -2.98 -4.41
C GLY A 58 4.90 -4.18 -3.45
N GLN A 59 5.01 -3.95 -2.14
CA GLN A 59 4.90 -5.02 -1.14
C GLN A 59 3.49 -5.62 -1.09
N PHE A 60 2.43 -4.80 -1.18
CA PHE A 60 1.05 -5.30 -1.26
C PHE A 60 0.80 -6.16 -2.50
N VAL A 61 1.33 -5.74 -3.67
CA VAL A 61 1.29 -6.54 -4.91
C VAL A 61 2.07 -7.83 -4.73
N ALA A 62 3.32 -7.77 -4.28
CA ALA A 62 4.16 -8.97 -4.12
C ALA A 62 3.58 -9.99 -3.13
N ALA A 63 2.89 -9.51 -2.08
CA ALA A 63 2.21 -10.34 -1.11
C ALA A 63 0.82 -10.85 -1.57
N GLY A 64 0.33 -10.41 -2.74
CA GLY A 64 -0.95 -10.84 -3.29
C GLY A 64 -2.16 -10.41 -2.45
N VAL A 65 -2.04 -9.31 -1.70
CA VAL A 65 -3.08 -8.78 -0.78
C VAL A 65 -3.67 -7.45 -1.26
N LEU A 66 -3.49 -7.11 -2.54
CA LEU A 66 -4.08 -5.93 -3.17
C LEU A 66 -5.36 -6.31 -3.93
N ASP A 67 -6.51 -5.85 -3.43
CA ASP A 67 -7.81 -6.17 -4.03
C ASP A 67 -8.27 -5.16 -5.09
N GLU A 68 -8.01 -3.87 -4.85
CA GLU A 68 -8.50 -2.76 -5.66
C GLU A 68 -7.41 -1.69 -5.84
N VAL A 69 -7.37 -1.08 -7.03
CA VAL A 69 -6.47 0.03 -7.36
C VAL A 69 -7.28 1.20 -7.89
N CYS A 70 -7.21 2.33 -7.19
CA CYS A 70 -7.66 3.62 -7.68
C CYS A 70 -6.46 4.35 -8.29
N LEU A 71 -6.43 4.44 -9.63
CA LEU A 71 -5.32 5.07 -10.36
C LEU A 71 -5.81 6.32 -11.08
N THR A 72 -5.15 7.45 -10.78
CA THR A 72 -5.36 8.72 -11.50
C THR A 72 -4.32 8.89 -12.59
N VAL A 73 -4.77 9.16 -13.82
CA VAL A 73 -3.90 9.56 -14.94
C VAL A 73 -4.11 11.04 -15.17
N SER A 74 -3.06 11.85 -15.04
CA SER A 74 -3.15 13.29 -15.32
C SER A 74 -2.98 13.57 -16.82
N PRO A 75 -3.60 14.63 -17.35
CA PRO A 75 -3.39 15.09 -18.73
C PRO A 75 -2.05 15.85 -18.85
N THR A 76 -0.97 15.30 -18.29
CA THR A 76 0.35 15.93 -18.27
C THR A 76 1.40 14.95 -18.76
N LEU A 77 2.27 15.44 -19.63
CA LEU A 77 3.40 14.67 -20.14
C LEU A 77 4.69 15.10 -19.45
N THR A 78 5.39 14.14 -18.87
CA THR A 78 6.71 14.34 -18.26
C THR A 78 7.68 13.27 -18.75
N ALA A 79 8.93 13.65 -19.02
CA ALA A 79 10.01 12.71 -19.36
C ALA A 79 10.97 12.51 -18.16
N GLY A 80 11.65 11.37 -18.10
CA GLY A 80 12.66 11.08 -17.07
C GLY A 80 12.56 9.66 -16.50
N TYR A 81 13.38 9.39 -15.48
CA TYR A 81 13.50 8.08 -14.83
C TYR A 81 12.62 7.94 -13.57
N ALA A 82 11.41 8.50 -13.60
CA ALA A 82 10.48 8.44 -12.48
C ALA A 82 10.12 6.98 -12.15
N GLN A 83 9.87 6.70 -10.86
CA GLN A 83 9.44 5.36 -10.44
C GLN A 83 8.03 5.05 -10.97
N ARG A 84 7.77 3.76 -11.21
CA ARG A 84 6.40 3.26 -11.42
C ARG A 84 5.56 3.46 -10.16
N ILE A 85 4.23 3.41 -10.30
CA ILE A 85 3.30 3.54 -9.16
C ILE A 85 3.57 2.50 -8.06
N ALA A 86 4.03 1.30 -8.45
CA ALA A 86 4.50 0.25 -7.55
C ALA A 86 5.98 -0.02 -7.85
N GLY A 87 6.81 0.00 -6.81
CA GLY A 87 8.25 -0.19 -6.89
C GLY A 87 8.72 -1.39 -6.06
N GLY A 88 9.88 -1.94 -6.40
CA GLY A 88 10.42 -3.15 -5.80
C GLY A 88 10.46 -4.32 -6.79
N PRO A 89 10.85 -5.53 -6.33
CA PRO A 89 10.78 -6.73 -7.16
C PRO A 89 9.31 -6.97 -7.54
N GLY A 90 9.01 -6.92 -8.83
CA GLY A 90 7.67 -7.22 -9.33
C GLY A 90 7.35 -8.72 -9.24
N PRO A 91 6.07 -9.11 -9.33
CA PRO A 91 5.71 -10.53 -9.39
C PRO A 91 6.28 -11.17 -10.66
N ALA A 92 6.58 -12.48 -10.59
CA ALA A 92 7.08 -13.24 -11.73
C ALA A 92 6.08 -13.28 -12.90
N VAL A 93 4.78 -13.27 -12.56
CA VAL A 93 3.66 -13.20 -13.51
C VAL A 93 2.84 -11.95 -13.19
N PRO A 94 2.54 -11.07 -14.17
CA PRO A 94 1.67 -9.93 -13.94
C PRO A 94 0.27 -10.35 -13.50
N GLU A 95 -0.28 -9.68 -12.49
CA GLU A 95 -1.66 -9.88 -12.07
C GLU A 95 -2.63 -9.13 -12.97
N ARG A 96 -3.80 -9.74 -13.22
CA ARG A 96 -4.86 -9.14 -14.03
C ARG A 96 -5.89 -8.47 -13.14
N PHE A 97 -6.21 -7.22 -13.48
CA PHE A 97 -7.30 -6.49 -12.88
C PHE A 97 -8.34 -6.13 -13.96
N ALA A 98 -9.61 -6.09 -13.57
CA ALA A 98 -10.72 -5.64 -14.40
C ALA A 98 -11.09 -4.20 -14.04
N LEU A 99 -11.40 -3.39 -15.07
CA LEU A 99 -11.93 -2.04 -14.86
C LEU A 99 -13.31 -2.13 -14.22
N VAL A 100 -13.48 -1.45 -13.08
CA VAL A 100 -14.75 -1.33 -12.36
C VAL A 100 -15.45 -0.03 -12.72
N SER A 101 -14.71 1.08 -12.77
CA SER A 101 -15.23 2.39 -13.14
C SER A 101 -14.14 3.29 -13.71
N LEU A 102 -14.54 4.18 -14.61
CA LEU A 102 -13.73 5.28 -15.14
C LEU A 102 -14.54 6.56 -15.04
N LEU A 103 -13.97 7.58 -14.41
CA LEU A 103 -14.51 8.93 -14.36
C LEU A 103 -13.52 9.89 -15.02
N GLU A 104 -14.03 10.95 -15.63
CA GLU A 104 -13.24 12.03 -16.21
C GLU A 104 -13.63 13.36 -15.56
N GLN A 105 -12.63 14.18 -15.26
CA GLN A 105 -12.82 15.57 -14.86
C GLN A 105 -11.57 16.40 -15.22
N ASP A 106 -11.77 17.51 -15.94
CA ASP A 106 -10.71 18.44 -16.35
C ASP A 106 -9.52 17.75 -17.06
N GLY A 107 -9.80 16.69 -17.81
CA GLY A 107 -8.82 15.87 -18.51
C GLY A 107 -8.12 14.81 -17.64
N PHE A 108 -8.36 14.77 -16.34
CA PHE A 108 -7.90 13.68 -15.48
C PHE A 108 -8.79 12.46 -15.65
N LEU A 109 -8.16 11.28 -15.68
CA LEU A 109 -8.88 10.01 -15.66
C LEU A 109 -8.74 9.38 -14.28
N PHE A 110 -9.87 9.15 -13.60
CA PHE A 110 -9.93 8.46 -12.33
C PHE A 110 -10.43 7.04 -12.57
N THR A 111 -9.52 6.08 -12.55
CA THR A 111 -9.82 4.68 -12.81
C THR A 111 -9.88 3.89 -11.52
N ARG A 112 -10.80 2.93 -11.46
CA ARG A 112 -10.87 1.94 -10.39
C ARG A 112 -10.81 0.56 -10.99
N TYR A 113 -9.84 -0.24 -10.57
CA TYR A 113 -9.61 -1.59 -11.04
C TYR A 113 -9.70 -2.57 -9.88
N ARG A 114 -10.29 -3.75 -10.10
CA ARG A 114 -10.36 -4.81 -9.09
C ARG A 114 -9.70 -6.08 -9.62
N ARG A 115 -9.00 -6.80 -8.75
CA ARG A 115 -8.36 -8.08 -9.09
C ARG A 115 -9.42 -9.09 -9.60
N VAL A 116 -9.03 -9.90 -10.59
CA VAL A 116 -9.86 -10.96 -11.21
C VAL A 116 -9.55 -12.32 -10.60
#